data_AF-A0A7S3UAR3-F1
#
_entry.id   AF-A0A7S3UAR3-F1
#
_cell.length_a   1.000
_cell.length_b   1.000
_cell.length_c   1.000
_cell.angle_alpha   90.00
_cell.angle_beta   90.00
_cell.angle_gamma   90.00
#
_symmetry.space_group_name_H-M   'P 1'
#
loop_
_entity.id
_entity.type
_entity.pdbx_description
1 polymer ?
#
loop_
_entity_poly.entity_id
_entity_poly.type
_entity_poly.pdbx_seq_one_letter_code
_entity_poly.pdbx_strand_id
1 'polypeptide(L)'
;MEVDPYFWTQDNGAGAPVHFATTYRQLDMLHHILNNGGLVNQKDSRGMTPLHRAAYLAQYDGYLEIYEYLLSRGADPSIQADDWDPYLNPGRKTPVEVAPEDENIRNKIYALEKKYAGVPKENEPHPDIGDWWALYDYGLDAIKMWDKNYKHPYPEEIKRKNEAEKLRKEKEERKARRAARAGNVVDLDKLALDTPIAFLFPGQGSQAVGMLEKAKDIPAVQEMLAKAEEILGYNLLEKCIKGPKEDLDNTIYSQPALFVAGLAAVELLRAENPAVIDGCSATAGLSLGEYTALCFGGYMTFEEGMKLVKVRAESMAEAAQMGEPHGMLSVVGLNDSDINSICSDVKKKMGADTVIQPANYLFPQGRVISGHKKALEEAAKLATAKGALKAVQVAVSGAFHTKLMEPASEKLAAALADVQFKEPRITVYSNVTAKPFGDPSQVATLLKRQLCEPVQWEQTMKTMIGSGKNQMFELGPGQQLKAMCKRMDANVWKAFKNVQP
;
A
#
# COMPACT_ATOMS: atom_id res chain seq x y z
N MET A 1 11.82 -20.03 -47.01
CA MET A 1 12.51 -20.62 -45.85
C MET A 1 12.43 -22.12 -46.01
N GLU A 2 13.56 -22.81 -46.18
CA GLU A 2 13.63 -24.29 -46.23
C GLU A 2 13.57 -24.93 -44.83
N VAL A 3 13.66 -24.13 -43.76
CA VAL A 3 13.66 -24.57 -42.36
C VAL A 3 12.72 -23.67 -41.54
N ASP A 4 11.98 -24.28 -40.63
CA ASP A 4 10.93 -23.62 -39.84
C ASP A 4 11.51 -22.60 -38.81
N PRO A 5 11.04 -21.34 -38.79
CA PRO A 5 11.51 -20.33 -37.83
C PRO A 5 11.40 -20.75 -36.35
N TYR A 6 10.53 -21.71 -36.03
CA TYR A 6 10.38 -22.22 -34.66
C TYR A 6 11.66 -22.84 -34.08
N PHE A 7 12.65 -23.24 -34.90
CA PHE A 7 13.92 -23.78 -34.39
C PHE A 7 14.82 -22.72 -33.72
N TRP A 8 14.55 -21.43 -33.89
CA TRP A 8 15.37 -20.33 -33.38
C TRP A 8 14.64 -19.39 -32.43
N THR A 9 13.32 -19.27 -32.54
CA THR A 9 12.54 -18.31 -31.76
C THR A 9 12.50 -18.68 -30.28
N GLN A 10 12.44 -17.68 -29.41
CA GLN A 10 12.37 -17.86 -27.97
C GLN A 10 10.97 -17.60 -27.45
N ASP A 11 10.54 -18.39 -26.46
CA ASP A 11 9.29 -18.13 -25.75
C ASP A 11 9.54 -17.17 -24.58
N ASN A 12 9.12 -15.91 -24.71
CA ASN A 12 8.99 -14.90 -23.64
C ASN A 12 10.13 -14.89 -22.58
N GLY A 13 11.36 -15.05 -23.03
CA GLY A 13 12.57 -15.03 -22.20
C GLY A 13 12.99 -16.36 -21.57
N ALA A 14 12.27 -17.47 -21.79
CA ALA A 14 12.60 -18.80 -21.28
C ALA A 14 13.60 -19.59 -22.15
N GLY A 15 13.93 -19.12 -23.35
CA GLY A 15 14.94 -19.70 -24.25
C GLY A 15 14.38 -20.31 -25.54
N ALA A 16 15.27 -20.70 -26.45
CA ALA A 16 14.95 -21.35 -27.73
C ALA A 16 14.76 -22.88 -27.57
N PRO A 17 14.21 -23.62 -28.56
CA PRO A 17 13.99 -25.07 -28.45
C PRO A 17 15.22 -25.89 -28.05
N VAL A 18 16.43 -25.48 -28.47
CA VAL A 18 17.69 -26.10 -28.02
C VAL A 18 17.85 -26.06 -26.50
N HIS A 19 17.43 -24.98 -25.85
CA HIS A 19 17.49 -24.82 -24.40
C HIS A 19 16.48 -25.75 -23.70
N PHE A 20 15.28 -25.87 -24.25
CA PHE A 20 14.26 -26.77 -23.70
C PHE A 20 14.65 -28.24 -23.87
N ALA A 21 15.17 -28.62 -25.05
CA ALA A 21 15.67 -29.97 -25.29
C ALA A 21 16.78 -30.35 -24.30
N THR A 22 17.70 -29.42 -24.01
CA THR A 22 18.71 -29.61 -22.95
C THR A 22 18.08 -29.69 -21.56
N THR A 23 17.18 -28.77 -21.20
CA THR A 23 16.58 -28.68 -19.86
C THR A 23 15.74 -29.92 -19.52
N TYR A 24 15.08 -30.52 -20.51
CA TYR A 24 14.23 -31.69 -20.33
C TYR A 24 14.92 -33.01 -20.70
N ARG A 25 16.26 -32.98 -20.84
CA ARG A 25 17.09 -34.16 -21.12
C ARG A 25 16.64 -34.96 -22.35
N GLN A 26 16.31 -34.26 -23.44
CA GLN A 26 15.85 -34.86 -24.69
C GLN A 26 16.98 -34.85 -25.72
N LEU A 27 17.92 -35.79 -25.61
CA LEU A 27 19.09 -35.84 -26.49
C LEU A 27 18.72 -36.04 -27.96
N ASP A 28 17.74 -36.89 -28.27
CA ASP A 28 17.27 -37.12 -29.65
C ASP A 28 16.65 -35.87 -30.26
N MET A 29 15.87 -35.12 -29.47
CA MET A 29 15.28 -33.86 -29.89
C MET A 29 16.36 -32.80 -30.10
N LEU A 30 17.34 -32.72 -29.20
CA LEU A 30 18.49 -31.84 -29.34
C LEU A 30 19.31 -32.17 -30.60
N HIS A 31 19.50 -33.46 -30.90
CA HIS A 31 20.13 -33.92 -32.13
C HIS A 31 19.34 -33.49 -33.37
N HIS A 32 18.03 -33.68 -33.36
CA HIS A 32 17.16 -33.27 -34.46
C HIS A 32 17.19 -31.76 -34.69
N ILE A 33 17.08 -30.95 -33.62
CA ILE A 33 17.10 -29.49 -33.70
C ILE A 33 18.44 -29.00 -34.29
N LEU A 34 19.58 -29.51 -33.80
CA LEU A 34 20.90 -29.06 -34.27
C LEU A 34 21.23 -29.52 -35.69
N ASN A 35 20.63 -30.62 -36.18
CA ASN A 35 20.77 -31.04 -37.57
C ASN A 35 19.85 -30.27 -38.52
N ASN A 36 18.77 -29.68 -38.01
CA ASN A 36 17.83 -28.87 -38.77
C ASN A 36 18.02 -27.37 -38.53
N GLY A 37 19.28 -26.95 -38.31
CA GLY A 37 19.65 -25.52 -38.29
C GLY A 37 19.62 -24.84 -36.93
N GLY A 38 19.25 -25.53 -35.85
CA GLY A 38 19.36 -25.00 -34.49
C GLY A 38 20.79 -24.59 -34.12
N LEU A 39 20.92 -23.51 -33.34
CA LEU A 39 22.21 -22.88 -33.08
C LEU A 39 22.74 -23.28 -31.69
N VAL A 40 23.87 -23.99 -31.68
CA VAL A 40 24.42 -24.61 -30.46
C VAL A 40 24.84 -23.59 -29.40
N ASN A 41 25.27 -22.39 -29.82
CA ASN A 41 25.72 -21.30 -28.96
C ASN A 41 24.67 -20.17 -28.83
N GLN A 42 23.40 -20.43 -29.16
CA GLN A 42 22.33 -19.45 -28.96
C GLN A 42 22.17 -19.14 -27.47
N LYS A 43 22.04 -17.86 -27.14
CA LYS A 43 21.80 -17.39 -25.78
C LYS A 43 20.33 -17.12 -25.52
N ASP A 44 19.84 -17.49 -24.34
CA ASP A 44 18.54 -17.04 -23.84
C ASP A 44 18.58 -15.60 -23.30
N SER A 45 17.47 -15.12 -22.75
CA SER A 45 17.33 -13.76 -22.20
C SER A 45 18.29 -13.43 -21.04
N ARG A 46 18.92 -14.44 -20.42
CA ARG A 46 19.91 -14.29 -19.35
C ARG A 46 21.34 -14.46 -19.87
N GLY A 47 21.51 -14.59 -21.17
CA GLY A 47 22.80 -14.83 -21.81
C GLY A 47 23.27 -16.28 -21.70
N MET A 48 22.46 -17.21 -21.21
CA MET A 48 22.86 -18.61 -21.03
C MET A 48 22.72 -19.38 -22.33
N THR A 49 23.72 -20.21 -22.65
CA THR A 49 23.66 -21.16 -23.77
C THR A 49 23.10 -22.53 -23.32
N PRO A 50 22.74 -23.43 -24.24
CA PRO A 50 22.43 -24.83 -23.89
C PRO A 50 23.53 -25.48 -23.05
N LEU A 51 24.80 -25.16 -23.31
CA LEU A 51 25.94 -25.69 -22.55
C LEU A 51 25.90 -25.26 -21.07
N HIS A 52 25.51 -24.03 -20.77
CA HIS A 52 25.30 -23.56 -19.38
C HIS A 52 24.19 -24.36 -18.67
N ARG A 53 23.08 -24.64 -19.36
CA ARG A 53 21.97 -25.41 -18.77
C ARG A 53 22.37 -26.86 -18.49
N ALA A 54 23.12 -27.47 -19.41
CA ALA A 54 23.64 -28.81 -19.22
C ALA A 54 24.63 -28.88 -18.04
N ALA A 55 25.50 -27.89 -17.88
CA ALA A 55 26.41 -27.81 -16.73
C ALA A 55 25.68 -27.59 -15.39
N TYR A 56 24.70 -26.68 -15.36
CA TYR A 56 23.91 -26.41 -14.16
C TYR A 56 23.12 -27.63 -13.66
N LEU A 57 22.79 -28.55 -14.57
CA LEU A 57 22.02 -29.77 -14.29
C LEU A 57 22.89 -31.04 -14.27
N ALA A 58 24.23 -30.90 -14.33
CA ALA A 58 25.17 -32.03 -14.44
C ALA A 58 25.19 -32.99 -13.23
N GLN A 59 24.57 -32.61 -12.11
CA GLN A 59 24.32 -33.47 -10.95
C GLN A 59 23.28 -34.56 -11.22
N TYR A 60 22.45 -34.38 -12.24
CA TYR A 60 21.45 -35.36 -12.63
C TYR A 60 21.98 -36.25 -13.77
N ASP A 61 21.54 -37.50 -13.76
CA ASP A 61 21.93 -38.49 -14.76
C ASP A 61 21.50 -38.10 -16.18
N GLY A 62 22.39 -38.30 -17.16
CA GLY A 62 22.18 -37.98 -18.58
C GLY A 62 22.58 -36.57 -19.02
N TYR A 63 22.93 -35.66 -18.11
CA TYR A 63 23.29 -34.28 -18.46
C TYR A 63 24.75 -34.09 -18.84
N LEU A 64 25.67 -34.94 -18.33
CA LEU A 64 27.06 -34.94 -18.78
C LEU A 64 27.16 -35.45 -20.22
N GLU A 65 26.30 -36.37 -20.61
CA GLU A 65 26.15 -36.89 -21.97
C GLU A 65 25.64 -35.79 -22.92
N ILE A 66 24.66 -34.99 -22.46
CA ILE A 66 24.20 -33.82 -23.23
C ILE A 66 25.29 -32.75 -23.31
N TYR A 67 26.04 -32.52 -22.23
CA TYR A 67 27.17 -31.58 -22.21
C TYR A 67 28.26 -32.00 -23.21
N GLU A 68 28.65 -33.28 -23.18
CA GLU A 68 29.59 -33.88 -24.12
C GLU A 68 29.08 -33.77 -25.56
N TYR A 69 27.80 -34.08 -25.79
CA TYR A 69 27.18 -33.96 -27.10
C TYR A 69 27.24 -32.52 -27.63
N LEU A 70 26.88 -31.53 -26.81
CA LEU A 70 26.96 -30.11 -27.20
C LEU A 70 28.39 -29.69 -27.56
N LEU A 71 29.40 -30.10 -26.78
CA LEU A 71 30.81 -29.85 -27.09
C LEU A 71 31.23 -30.49 -28.42
N SER A 72 30.76 -31.71 -28.71
CA SER A 72 31.01 -32.39 -29.98
C SER A 72 30.39 -31.67 -31.18
N ARG A 73 29.36 -30.85 -30.95
CA ARG A 73 28.67 -30.02 -31.94
C ARG A 73 29.22 -28.59 -32.01
N GLY A 74 30.37 -28.31 -31.39
CA GLY A 74 31.03 -27.00 -31.46
C GLY A 74 30.56 -25.99 -30.41
N ALA A 75 29.90 -26.43 -29.33
CA ALA A 75 29.59 -25.53 -28.22
C ALA A 75 30.86 -24.94 -27.61
N ASP A 76 30.82 -23.64 -27.31
CA ASP A 76 31.96 -22.88 -26.78
C ASP A 76 31.84 -22.69 -25.26
N PRO A 77 32.71 -23.33 -24.45
CA PRO A 77 32.71 -23.18 -23.00
C PRO A 77 33.25 -21.83 -22.51
N SER A 78 33.81 -21.00 -23.38
CA SER A 78 34.31 -19.67 -23.01
C SER A 78 33.22 -18.59 -23.00
N ILE A 79 32.05 -18.88 -23.58
CA ILE A 79 30.92 -17.95 -23.59
C ILE A 79 30.45 -17.72 -22.16
N GLN A 80 30.33 -16.45 -21.78
CA GLN A 80 29.80 -16.05 -20.48
C GLN A 80 28.31 -15.70 -20.58
N ALA A 81 27.55 -16.15 -19.59
CA ALA A 81 26.20 -15.64 -19.30
C ALA A 81 26.26 -14.19 -18.81
N ASP A 82 25.20 -13.41 -19.06
CA ASP A 82 25.21 -11.97 -18.78
C ASP A 82 24.88 -11.64 -17.32
N ASP A 83 24.00 -12.40 -16.66
CA ASP A 83 23.67 -12.21 -15.24
C ASP A 83 23.21 -13.53 -14.59
N TRP A 84 24.17 -14.33 -14.10
CA TRP A 84 23.89 -15.58 -13.39
C TRP A 84 23.42 -15.26 -11.98
N ASP A 85 22.13 -15.48 -11.69
CA ASP A 85 21.48 -15.18 -10.40
C ASP A 85 21.85 -13.81 -9.80
N PRO A 86 21.14 -12.73 -10.21
CA PRO A 86 21.47 -11.36 -9.83
C PRO A 86 21.41 -11.09 -8.32
N TYR A 87 20.80 -11.99 -7.53
CA TYR A 87 20.54 -11.78 -6.11
C TYR A 87 21.47 -12.61 -5.22
N LEU A 88 21.81 -13.84 -5.61
CA LEU A 88 22.59 -14.76 -4.76
C LEU A 88 24.05 -14.90 -5.20
N ASN A 89 24.36 -14.81 -6.50
CA ASN A 89 25.73 -14.98 -6.99
C ASN A 89 25.97 -14.16 -8.27
N PRO A 90 25.85 -12.82 -8.16
CA PRO A 90 25.82 -11.95 -9.32
C PRO A 90 27.11 -12.01 -10.14
N GLY A 91 26.96 -11.82 -11.44
CA GLY A 91 28.07 -11.66 -12.37
C GLY A 91 28.05 -12.64 -13.53
N ARG A 92 29.00 -12.42 -14.43
CA ARG A 92 29.18 -13.23 -15.63
C ARG A 92 29.84 -14.55 -15.28
N LYS A 93 29.27 -15.66 -15.75
CA LYS A 93 29.75 -17.00 -15.46
C LYS A 93 29.85 -17.83 -16.74
N THR A 94 30.85 -18.66 -16.80
CA THR A 94 31.04 -19.72 -17.81
C THR A 94 30.20 -20.95 -17.45
N PRO A 95 30.01 -21.92 -18.37
CA PRO A 95 29.28 -23.15 -18.09
C PRO A 95 29.80 -23.90 -16.86
N VAL A 96 31.11 -24.02 -16.68
CA VAL A 96 31.67 -24.73 -15.50
C VAL A 96 31.42 -23.98 -14.18
N GLU A 97 31.37 -22.65 -14.21
CA GLU A 97 31.11 -21.82 -13.03
C GLU A 97 29.65 -21.84 -12.60
N VAL A 98 28.71 -22.10 -13.52
CA VAL A 98 27.29 -22.32 -13.20
C VAL A 98 26.99 -23.74 -12.73
N ALA A 99 27.91 -24.68 -12.92
CA ALA A 99 27.76 -26.05 -12.45
C ALA A 99 27.71 -26.12 -10.91
N PRO A 100 27.04 -27.15 -10.34
CA PRO A 100 27.01 -27.37 -8.89
C PRO A 100 28.39 -27.30 -8.24
N GLU A 101 28.45 -26.87 -6.98
CA GLU A 101 29.67 -26.82 -6.17
C GLU A 101 30.12 -28.22 -5.69
N ASP A 102 30.13 -29.19 -6.60
CA ASP A 102 30.65 -30.54 -6.41
C ASP A 102 31.92 -30.70 -7.25
N GLU A 103 33.05 -30.92 -6.59
CA GLU A 103 34.35 -31.08 -7.24
C GLU A 103 34.39 -32.24 -8.24
N ASN A 104 33.69 -33.34 -7.96
CA ASN A 104 33.67 -34.50 -8.84
C ASN A 104 32.96 -34.16 -10.16
N ILE A 105 31.86 -33.41 -10.08
CA ILE A 105 31.10 -32.98 -11.27
C ILE A 105 31.92 -31.98 -12.08
N ARG A 106 32.51 -30.96 -11.44
CA ARG A 106 33.33 -29.96 -12.12
C ARG A 106 34.56 -30.60 -12.79
N ASN A 107 35.21 -31.55 -12.14
CA ASN A 107 36.33 -32.29 -12.73
C ASN A 107 35.93 -33.08 -13.99
N LYS A 108 34.74 -33.68 -14.01
CA LYS A 108 34.21 -34.34 -15.21
C LYS A 108 33.94 -33.34 -16.34
N ILE A 109 33.37 -32.18 -16.03
CA ILE A 109 33.16 -31.09 -17.01
C ILE A 109 34.50 -30.62 -17.59
N TYR A 110 35.51 -30.35 -16.76
CA TYR A 110 36.84 -29.97 -17.23
C TYR A 110 37.50 -31.05 -18.12
N ALA A 111 37.31 -32.33 -17.78
CA ALA A 111 37.82 -33.43 -18.60
C ALA A 111 37.16 -33.46 -19.99
N LEU A 112 35.85 -33.20 -20.07
CA LEU A 112 35.11 -33.09 -21.32
C LEU A 112 35.56 -31.88 -22.14
N GLU A 113 35.69 -30.71 -21.54
CA GLU A 113 36.18 -29.51 -22.24
C GLU A 113 37.58 -29.72 -22.82
N LYS A 114 38.47 -30.35 -22.05
CA LYS A 114 39.82 -30.72 -22.53
C LYS A 114 39.77 -31.73 -23.67
N LYS A 115 38.89 -32.75 -23.58
CA LYS A 115 38.72 -33.77 -24.61
C LYS A 115 38.24 -33.17 -25.94
N TYR A 116 37.37 -32.17 -25.88
CA TYR A 116 36.77 -31.51 -27.05
C TYR A 116 37.38 -30.14 -27.39
N ALA A 117 38.57 -29.83 -26.84
CA ALA A 117 39.27 -28.58 -27.09
C ALA A 117 39.65 -28.39 -28.57
N GLY A 118 39.91 -29.49 -29.29
CA GLY A 118 40.25 -29.47 -30.71
C GLY A 118 39.06 -29.39 -31.68
N VAL A 119 37.81 -29.43 -31.17
CA VAL A 119 36.62 -29.28 -32.01
C VAL A 119 36.41 -27.80 -32.35
N PRO A 120 36.31 -27.43 -33.63
CA PRO A 120 36.00 -26.06 -34.04
C PRO A 120 34.74 -25.53 -33.34
N LYS A 121 34.82 -24.32 -32.80
CA LYS A 121 33.71 -23.70 -32.06
C LYS A 121 32.80 -22.95 -33.04
N GLU A 122 31.50 -23.15 -32.88
CA GLU A 122 30.50 -22.42 -33.64
C GLU A 122 30.43 -20.97 -33.15
N ASN A 123 30.14 -20.03 -34.05
CA ASN A 123 30.06 -18.62 -33.68
C ASN A 123 28.86 -18.34 -32.78
N GLU A 124 28.99 -17.35 -31.89
CA GLU A 124 27.86 -16.81 -31.14
C GLU A 124 26.89 -16.11 -32.11
N PRO A 125 25.63 -16.53 -32.19
CA PRO A 125 24.66 -15.94 -33.10
C PRO A 125 24.27 -14.52 -32.68
N HIS A 126 23.77 -13.74 -33.63
CA HIS A 126 23.23 -12.41 -33.35
C HIS A 126 22.05 -12.52 -32.34
N PRO A 127 21.97 -11.65 -31.31
CA PRO A 127 20.97 -11.75 -30.25
C PRO A 127 19.52 -11.71 -30.77
N ASP A 128 19.26 -10.94 -31.84
CA ASP A 128 17.93 -10.85 -32.47
C ASP A 128 17.47 -12.14 -33.18
N ILE A 129 18.32 -13.17 -33.33
CA ILE A 129 17.89 -14.48 -33.86
C ILE A 129 16.87 -15.16 -32.92
N GLY A 130 16.82 -14.78 -31.64
CA GLY A 130 15.79 -15.25 -30.72
C GLY A 130 14.43 -14.55 -30.85
N ASP A 131 14.37 -13.41 -31.55
CA ASP A 131 13.17 -12.57 -31.65
C ASP A 131 12.31 -13.00 -32.85
N TRP A 132 11.03 -13.30 -32.57
CA TRP A 132 10.08 -13.75 -33.57
C TRP A 132 9.81 -12.69 -34.64
N TRP A 133 9.71 -11.41 -34.26
CA TRP A 133 9.47 -10.30 -35.18
C TRP A 133 10.69 -10.04 -36.07
N ALA A 134 11.90 -10.08 -35.50
CA ALA A 134 13.11 -9.94 -36.30
C ALA A 134 13.21 -11.05 -37.37
N LEU A 135 13.00 -12.30 -36.97
CA LEU A 135 13.02 -13.44 -37.89
C LEU A 135 11.91 -13.38 -38.94
N TYR A 136 10.70 -12.94 -38.57
CA TYR A 136 9.58 -12.82 -39.48
C TYR A 136 9.80 -11.73 -40.55
N ASP A 137 10.27 -10.56 -40.14
CA ASP A 137 10.40 -9.38 -41.02
C ASP A 137 11.65 -9.43 -41.92
N TYR A 138 12.75 -10.00 -41.43
CA TYR A 138 14.06 -9.93 -42.11
C TYR A 138 14.61 -11.28 -42.56
N GLY A 139 14.14 -12.39 -41.96
CA GLY A 139 14.64 -13.72 -42.23
C GLY A 139 16.02 -14.01 -41.63
N LEU A 140 16.29 -15.30 -41.42
CA LEU A 140 17.49 -15.78 -40.71
C LEU A 140 18.81 -15.35 -41.36
N ASP A 141 18.91 -15.44 -42.68
CA ASP A 141 20.18 -15.19 -43.39
C ASP A 141 20.57 -13.71 -43.33
N ALA A 142 19.60 -12.80 -43.33
CA ALA A 142 19.85 -11.37 -43.17
C ALA A 142 20.36 -11.06 -41.76
N ILE A 143 19.71 -11.61 -40.73
CA ILE A 143 20.10 -11.38 -39.32
C ILE A 143 21.48 -11.97 -39.02
N LYS A 144 21.84 -13.11 -39.61
CA LYS A 144 23.18 -13.69 -39.50
C LYS A 144 24.28 -12.78 -40.04
N MET A 145 23.95 -11.89 -40.98
CA MET A 145 24.89 -10.93 -41.56
C MET A 145 24.90 -9.59 -40.80
N TRP A 146 24.03 -9.40 -39.80
CA TRP A 146 24.04 -8.19 -38.99
C TRP A 146 25.31 -8.12 -38.15
N ASP A 147 25.85 -6.91 -38.02
CA ASP A 147 26.94 -6.66 -37.08
C ASP A 147 26.47 -7.02 -35.67
N LYS A 148 27.31 -7.65 -34.86
CA LYS A 148 26.93 -8.11 -33.50
C LYS A 148 26.42 -6.98 -32.59
N ASN A 149 26.80 -5.73 -32.86
CA ASN A 149 26.36 -4.55 -32.11
C ASN A 149 25.22 -3.80 -32.81
N TYR A 150 24.74 -4.28 -33.95
CA TYR A 150 23.61 -3.70 -34.65
C TYR A 150 22.36 -3.85 -33.81
N LYS A 151 21.81 -2.73 -33.36
CA LYS A 151 20.51 -2.69 -32.68
C LYS A 151 19.47 -2.26 -33.69
N HIS A 152 18.65 -3.22 -34.12
CA HIS A 152 17.57 -2.91 -35.05
C HIS A 152 16.57 -1.96 -34.38
N PRO A 153 16.21 -0.83 -35.01
CA PRO A 153 15.27 0.10 -34.41
C PRO A 153 13.84 -0.46 -34.58
N TYR A 154 13.35 -1.16 -33.56
CA TYR A 154 11.97 -1.62 -33.54
C TYR A 154 11.02 -0.41 -33.54
N PRO A 155 10.02 -0.34 -34.45
CA PRO A 155 9.10 0.80 -34.54
C PRO A 155 8.40 1.14 -33.21
N GLU A 156 8.12 0.13 -32.38
CA GLU A 156 7.57 0.34 -31.03
C GLU A 156 8.58 0.94 -30.04
N GLU A 157 9.86 0.56 -30.12
CA GLU A 157 10.91 1.17 -29.29
C GLU A 157 11.17 2.61 -29.70
N ILE A 158 11.15 2.91 -31.00
CA ILE A 158 11.20 4.29 -31.51
C ILE A 158 10.00 5.07 -30.99
N LYS A 159 8.78 4.49 -31.01
CA LYS A 159 7.58 5.13 -30.47
C LYS A 159 7.70 5.41 -28.96
N ARG A 160 8.15 4.43 -28.18
CA ARG A 160 8.41 4.58 -26.73
C ARG A 160 9.49 5.62 -26.45
N LYS A 161 10.55 5.66 -27.25
CA LYS A 161 11.65 6.63 -27.14
C LYS A 161 11.18 8.04 -27.48
N ASN A 162 10.36 8.20 -28.53
CA ASN A 162 9.75 9.47 -28.90
C ASN A 162 8.77 9.97 -27.83
N GLU A 163 7.98 9.10 -27.22
CA GLU A 163 7.10 9.43 -26.09
C GLU A 163 7.93 9.85 -24.84
N ALA A 164 9.01 9.13 -24.54
CA ALA A 164 9.92 9.46 -23.45
C ALA A 164 10.66 10.80 -23.68
N GLU A 165 11.06 11.08 -24.93
CA GLU A 165 11.74 12.32 -25.30
C GLU A 165 10.78 13.52 -25.31
N LYS A 166 9.51 13.30 -25.70
CA LYS A 166 8.43 14.28 -25.53
C LYS A 166 8.20 14.61 -24.05
N LEU A 167 8.12 13.60 -23.19
CA LEU A 167 8.04 13.77 -21.72
C LEU A 167 9.28 14.48 -21.15
N ARG A 168 10.48 14.23 -21.70
CA ARG A 168 11.71 14.92 -21.29
C ARG A 168 11.68 16.39 -21.68
N LYS A 169 11.28 16.71 -22.91
CA LYS A 169 11.07 18.09 -23.37
C LYS A 169 10.01 18.81 -22.52
N GLU A 170 8.89 18.16 -22.21
CA GLU A 170 7.87 18.73 -21.33
C GLU A 170 8.40 18.97 -19.91
N LYS A 171 9.23 18.08 -19.37
CA LYS A 171 9.93 18.29 -18.08
C LYS A 171 10.93 19.43 -18.14
N GLU A 172 11.71 19.54 -19.20
CA GLU A 172 12.69 20.61 -19.42
C GLU A 172 11.99 21.97 -19.60
N GLU A 173 10.91 22.04 -20.38
CA GLU A 173 10.05 23.22 -20.50
C GLU A 173 9.41 23.58 -19.16
N ARG A 174 8.96 22.60 -18.37
CA ARG A 174 8.41 22.83 -17.02
C ARG A 174 9.49 23.31 -16.05
N LYS A 175 10.73 22.83 -16.19
CA LYS A 175 11.91 23.29 -15.42
C LYS A 175 12.31 24.70 -15.83
N ALA A 176 12.28 25.03 -17.12
CA ALA A 176 12.53 26.37 -17.64
C ALA A 176 11.43 27.37 -17.21
N ARG A 177 10.15 26.97 -17.25
CA ARG A 177 9.02 27.76 -16.71
C ARG A 177 9.12 27.97 -15.19
N ARG A 178 9.65 26.98 -14.45
CA ARG A 178 9.92 27.10 -13.00
C ARG A 178 11.13 28.00 -12.71
N ALA A 179 12.20 27.93 -13.51
CA ALA A 179 13.37 28.79 -13.38
C ALA A 179 13.05 30.25 -13.74
N ALA A 180 12.22 30.49 -14.77
CA ALA A 180 11.70 31.81 -15.10
C ALA A 180 10.74 32.37 -14.03
N ARG A 181 10.05 31.49 -13.28
CA ARG A 181 9.25 31.86 -12.10
C ARG A 181 10.08 32.08 -10.83
N ALA A 182 11.31 31.58 -10.76
CA ALA A 182 12.18 31.68 -9.57
C ALA A 182 12.78 33.07 -9.34
N GLY A 183 12.60 34.02 -10.29
CA GLY A 183 12.99 35.42 -10.13
C GLY A 183 11.93 36.30 -9.44
N ASN A 184 10.71 35.80 -9.26
CA ASN A 184 9.67 36.48 -8.49
C ASN A 184 9.37 35.64 -7.26
N VAL A 185 9.56 36.23 -6.08
CA VAL A 185 9.17 35.64 -4.80
C VAL A 185 7.70 35.25 -4.89
N VAL A 186 7.42 33.94 -4.97
CA VAL A 186 6.06 33.43 -4.91
C VAL A 186 5.77 33.11 -3.46
N ASP A 187 4.85 33.91 -2.93
CA ASP A 187 4.16 33.73 -1.67
C ASP A 187 3.54 32.31 -1.60
N LEU A 188 4.11 31.46 -0.72
CA LEU A 188 3.73 30.06 -0.55
C LEU A 188 2.38 29.90 0.17
N ASP A 189 1.78 31.00 0.65
CA ASP A 189 0.57 31.00 1.47
C ASP A 189 -0.73 30.91 0.64
N LYS A 190 -0.63 30.72 -0.69
CA LYS A 190 -1.80 30.65 -1.60
C LYS A 190 -1.92 29.40 -2.46
N LEU A 191 -1.20 28.31 -2.14
CA LEU A 191 -1.55 27.00 -2.69
C LEU A 191 -2.58 26.32 -1.79
N ALA A 192 -3.84 26.73 -1.88
CA ALA A 192 -4.91 25.75 -1.68
C ALA A 192 -4.70 24.66 -2.74
N LEU A 193 -4.11 23.54 -2.32
CA LEU A 193 -3.59 22.50 -3.19
C LEU A 193 -4.73 21.83 -3.99
N ASP A 194 -4.80 22.09 -5.29
CA ASP A 194 -5.73 21.49 -6.27
C ASP A 194 -5.45 19.99 -6.57
N THR A 195 -4.76 19.28 -5.69
CA THR A 195 -4.50 17.86 -5.90
C THR A 195 -5.71 17.01 -5.51
N PRO A 196 -5.89 15.81 -6.12
CA PRO A 196 -6.96 14.91 -5.76
C PRO A 196 -6.70 14.09 -4.48
N ILE A 197 -5.53 14.23 -3.85
CA ILE A 197 -5.05 13.32 -2.80
C ILE A 197 -5.56 13.76 -1.43
N ALA A 198 -6.15 12.82 -0.69
CA ALA A 198 -6.56 13.03 0.69
C ALA A 198 -6.19 11.87 1.63
N PHE A 199 -5.82 12.19 2.86
CA PHE A 199 -5.49 11.21 3.89
C PHE A 199 -6.60 11.10 4.93
N LEU A 200 -7.00 9.86 5.20
CA LEU A 200 -8.05 9.52 6.14
C LEU A 200 -7.47 8.73 7.30
N PHE A 201 -7.79 9.14 8.53
CA PHE A 201 -7.28 8.50 9.74
C PHE A 201 -8.41 7.75 10.46
N PRO A 202 -8.25 6.44 10.72
CA PRO A 202 -9.30 5.65 11.36
C PRO A 202 -9.48 6.02 12.84
N GLY A 203 -10.64 5.66 13.38
CA GLY A 203 -10.99 5.85 14.78
C GLY A 203 -10.96 4.55 15.60
N GLN A 204 -11.47 4.64 16.83
CA GLN A 204 -11.63 3.49 17.72
C GLN A 204 -12.47 2.39 17.08
N GLY A 205 -12.03 1.14 17.23
CA GLY A 205 -12.57 -0.04 16.55
C GLY A 205 -11.66 -0.60 15.45
N SER A 206 -10.66 0.17 15.01
CA SER A 206 -9.67 -0.27 14.01
C SER A 206 -8.37 -0.81 14.60
N GLN A 207 -8.15 -0.67 15.92
CA GLN A 207 -6.95 -1.19 16.58
C GLN A 207 -6.85 -2.71 16.47
N ALA A 208 -5.63 -3.22 16.32
CA ALA A 208 -5.35 -4.66 16.24
C ALA A 208 -4.00 -4.97 16.88
N VAL A 209 -3.91 -6.12 17.56
CA VAL A 209 -2.62 -6.61 18.08
C VAL A 209 -1.68 -6.88 16.89
N GLY A 210 -0.43 -6.47 17.03
CA GLY A 210 0.57 -6.47 15.96
C GLY A 210 0.58 -5.20 15.11
N MET A 211 -0.27 -4.20 15.39
CA MET A 211 -0.13 -2.89 14.75
C MET A 211 1.17 -2.20 15.19
N LEU A 212 1.75 -1.38 14.31
CA LEU A 212 3.07 -0.77 14.41
C LEU A 212 4.26 -1.70 14.11
N GLU A 213 4.04 -3.00 13.90
CA GLU A 213 5.15 -3.95 13.67
C GLU A 213 6.01 -3.58 12.45
N LYS A 214 5.40 -3.02 11.40
CA LYS A 214 6.11 -2.64 10.17
C LYS A 214 6.80 -1.28 10.28
N ALA A 215 6.28 -0.41 11.14
CA ALA A 215 6.76 0.96 11.29
C ALA A 215 7.72 1.15 12.48
N LYS A 216 7.78 0.22 13.44
CA LYS A 216 8.50 0.38 14.73
C LYS A 216 9.99 0.71 14.60
N ASP A 217 10.63 0.28 13.51
CA ASP A 217 12.06 0.48 13.28
C ASP A 217 12.38 1.78 12.51
N ILE A 218 11.36 2.56 12.13
CA ILE A 218 11.55 3.86 11.50
C ILE A 218 11.98 4.89 12.58
N PRO A 219 13.08 5.65 12.39
CA PRO A 219 13.60 6.57 13.41
C PRO A 219 12.56 7.59 13.91
N ALA A 220 11.76 8.17 13.01
CA ALA A 220 10.70 9.11 13.39
C ALA A 220 9.61 8.44 14.24
N VAL A 221 9.32 7.16 14.00
CA VAL A 221 8.34 6.38 14.78
C VAL A 221 8.89 6.02 16.14
N GLN A 222 10.18 5.68 16.24
CA GLN A 222 10.84 5.46 17.53
C GLN A 222 10.82 6.73 18.40
N GLU A 223 11.05 7.91 17.81
CA GLU A 223 10.93 9.18 18.53
C GLU A 223 9.50 9.43 19.02
N MET A 224 8.49 9.21 18.17
CA MET A 224 7.08 9.31 18.55
C MET A 224 6.73 8.36 19.69
N LEU A 225 7.22 7.13 19.65
CA LEU A 225 6.98 6.12 20.69
C LEU A 225 7.65 6.48 22.02
N ALA A 226 8.88 7.00 21.99
CA ALA A 226 9.57 7.46 23.20
C ALA A 226 8.83 8.63 23.85
N LYS A 227 8.41 9.63 23.06
CA LYS A 227 7.59 10.75 23.55
C LYS A 227 6.22 10.31 24.05
N ALA A 228 5.60 9.33 23.37
CA ALA A 228 4.35 8.75 23.82
C ALA A 228 4.52 8.07 25.18
N GLU A 229 5.57 7.27 25.38
CA GLU A 229 5.85 6.60 26.65
C GLU A 229 6.09 7.61 27.79
N GLU A 230 6.82 8.70 27.54
CA GLU A 230 6.99 9.80 28.51
C GLU A 230 5.65 10.43 28.92
N ILE A 231 4.78 10.74 27.95
CA ILE A 231 3.50 11.41 28.21
C ILE A 231 2.48 10.45 28.86
N LEU A 232 2.44 9.21 28.40
CA LEU A 232 1.46 8.21 28.83
C LEU A 232 1.84 7.56 30.15
N GLY A 233 3.13 7.38 30.41
CA GLY A 233 3.67 6.66 31.58
C GLY A 233 3.67 5.14 31.43
N TYR A 234 3.52 4.62 30.22
CA TYR A 234 3.59 3.19 29.93
C TYR A 234 4.08 2.93 28.49
N ASN A 235 4.60 1.72 28.25
CA ASN A 235 5.09 1.32 26.94
C ASN A 235 3.94 1.03 25.97
N LEU A 236 3.62 2.02 25.12
CA LEU A 236 2.56 1.91 24.12
C LEU A 236 2.88 0.85 23.05
N LEU A 237 4.14 0.74 22.63
CA LEU A 237 4.56 -0.19 21.59
C LEU A 237 4.29 -1.65 22.01
N GLU A 238 4.61 -1.99 23.26
CA GLU A 238 4.37 -3.31 23.82
C GLU A 238 2.88 -3.66 23.79
N LYS A 239 2.01 -2.73 24.17
CA LYS A 239 0.55 -2.91 24.09
C LYS A 239 0.06 -3.12 22.65
N CYS A 240 0.61 -2.37 21.69
CA CYS A 240 0.25 -2.50 20.28
C CYS A 240 0.67 -3.85 19.68
N ILE A 241 1.90 -4.31 19.95
CA ILE A 241 2.46 -5.51 19.31
C ILE A 241 2.03 -6.79 20.03
N LYS A 242 2.11 -6.82 21.36
CA LYS A 242 1.91 -8.05 22.14
C LYS A 242 0.47 -8.21 22.64
N GLY A 243 -0.28 -7.11 22.76
CA GLY A 243 -1.61 -7.14 23.36
C GLY A 243 -1.57 -7.35 24.89
N PRO A 244 -2.54 -8.07 25.48
CA PRO A 244 -3.63 -8.81 24.84
C PRO A 244 -4.65 -7.90 24.14
N LYS A 245 -5.51 -8.50 23.29
CA LYS A 245 -6.47 -7.73 22.50
C LYS A 245 -7.45 -6.95 23.39
N GLU A 246 -7.88 -7.54 24.49
CA GLU A 246 -8.82 -6.97 25.44
C GLU A 246 -8.25 -5.70 26.10
N ASP A 247 -6.95 -5.72 26.41
CA ASP A 247 -6.24 -4.52 26.87
C ASP A 247 -6.22 -3.47 25.77
N LEU A 248 -5.78 -3.83 24.56
CA LEU A 248 -5.68 -2.86 23.47
C LEU A 248 -7.05 -2.25 23.08
N ASP A 249 -8.14 -2.99 23.24
CA ASP A 249 -9.51 -2.52 23.01
C ASP A 249 -10.01 -1.53 24.09
N ASN A 250 -9.33 -1.44 25.24
CA ASN A 250 -9.65 -0.44 26.24
C ASN A 250 -9.44 0.97 25.67
N THR A 251 -10.38 1.86 25.94
CA THR A 251 -10.39 3.23 25.39
C THR A 251 -9.12 3.99 25.77
N ILE A 252 -8.60 3.77 26.99
CA ILE A 252 -7.37 4.43 27.47
C ILE A 252 -6.12 4.05 26.66
N TYR A 253 -6.09 2.86 26.06
CA TYR A 253 -4.95 2.37 25.28
C TYR A 253 -5.20 2.49 23.78
N SER A 254 -6.38 2.09 23.29
CA SER A 254 -6.73 2.15 21.87
C SER A 254 -6.58 3.55 21.29
N GLN A 255 -6.95 4.60 22.02
CA GLN A 255 -6.91 5.96 21.48
C GLN A 255 -5.47 6.47 21.26
N PRO A 256 -4.57 6.50 22.26
CA PRO A 256 -3.17 6.82 22.01
C PRO A 256 -2.52 5.93 20.94
N ALA A 257 -2.87 4.64 20.94
CA ALA A 257 -2.31 3.65 20.03
C ALA A 257 -2.70 3.94 18.56
N LEU A 258 -3.96 4.26 18.30
CA LEU A 258 -4.45 4.64 16.97
C LEU A 258 -3.88 5.99 16.49
N PHE A 259 -3.67 6.94 17.41
CA PHE A 259 -3.04 8.21 17.09
C PHE A 259 -1.60 8.01 16.59
N VAL A 260 -0.78 7.26 17.33
CA VAL A 260 0.59 6.93 16.90
C VAL A 260 0.59 6.08 15.64
N ALA A 261 -0.29 5.09 15.53
CA ALA A 261 -0.38 4.24 14.34
C ALA A 261 -0.73 5.04 13.07
N GLY A 262 -1.63 6.01 13.14
CA GLY A 262 -1.94 6.85 11.99
C GLY A 262 -0.74 7.68 11.53
N LEU A 263 0.04 8.25 12.45
CA LEU A 263 1.27 8.99 12.11
C LEU A 263 2.42 8.07 11.67
N ALA A 264 2.52 6.87 12.23
CA ALA A 264 3.48 5.87 11.77
C ALA A 264 3.19 5.39 10.34
N ALA A 265 1.90 5.28 9.97
CA ALA A 265 1.49 4.97 8.60
C ALA A 265 1.85 6.11 7.62
N VAL A 266 1.83 7.37 8.07
CA VAL A 266 2.36 8.50 7.29
C VAL A 266 3.85 8.30 7.01
N GLU A 267 4.64 7.91 8.00
CA GLU A 267 6.09 7.75 7.84
C GLU A 267 6.46 6.53 6.98
N LEU A 268 5.71 5.44 7.05
CA LEU A 268 5.82 4.34 6.07
C LEU A 268 5.54 4.81 4.65
N LEU A 269 4.42 5.51 4.45
CA LEU A 269 4.06 6.03 3.13
C LEU A 269 5.09 7.05 2.63
N ARG A 270 5.71 7.84 3.53
CA ARG A 270 6.78 8.77 3.20
C ARG A 270 8.01 8.03 2.69
N ALA A 271 8.40 6.92 3.31
CA ALA A 271 9.53 6.11 2.87
C ALA A 271 9.27 5.46 1.50
N GLU A 272 8.05 5.00 1.25
CA GLU A 272 7.67 4.33 -0.01
C GLU A 272 7.42 5.33 -1.17
N ASN A 273 6.75 6.45 -0.89
CA ASN A 273 6.30 7.38 -1.91
C ASN A 273 6.19 8.83 -1.38
N PRO A 274 7.31 9.57 -1.28
CA PRO A 274 7.33 10.96 -0.81
C PRO A 274 6.39 11.89 -1.59
N ALA A 275 6.25 11.68 -2.90
CA ALA A 275 5.41 12.52 -3.76
C ALA A 275 3.92 12.45 -3.42
N VAL A 276 3.45 11.34 -2.85
CA VAL A 276 2.06 11.21 -2.37
C VAL A 276 1.86 12.03 -1.09
N ILE A 277 2.85 12.05 -0.19
CA ILE A 277 2.81 12.88 1.02
C ILE A 277 2.76 14.37 0.64
N ASP A 278 3.68 14.81 -0.22
CA ASP A 278 3.77 16.20 -0.69
C ASP A 278 2.53 16.61 -1.49
N GLY A 279 1.87 15.65 -2.12
CA GLY A 279 0.64 15.84 -2.87
C GLY A 279 -0.61 15.89 -2.01
N CYS A 280 -0.57 15.62 -0.70
CA CYS A 280 -1.76 15.62 0.15
C CYS A 280 -2.30 17.05 0.37
N SER A 281 -3.58 17.24 0.09
CA SER A 281 -4.23 18.57 0.15
C SER A 281 -5.44 18.63 1.07
N ALA A 282 -5.90 17.49 1.56
CA ALA A 282 -7.01 17.40 2.48
C ALA A 282 -6.84 16.19 3.39
N THR A 283 -7.24 16.33 4.66
CA THR A 283 -7.31 15.22 5.59
C THR A 283 -8.62 15.22 6.37
N ALA A 284 -9.02 14.05 6.84
CA ALA A 284 -10.09 13.89 7.79
C ALA A 284 -9.78 12.67 8.66
N GLY A 285 -10.34 12.60 9.85
CA GLY A 285 -10.28 11.36 10.61
C GLY A 285 -11.54 11.10 11.39
N LEU A 286 -11.82 9.82 11.61
CA LEU A 286 -13.06 9.38 12.23
C LEU A 286 -12.93 9.43 13.76
N SER A 287 -13.73 10.28 14.42
CA SER A 287 -13.70 10.49 15.86
C SER A 287 -12.28 10.85 16.33
N LEU A 288 -11.63 9.96 17.08
CA LEU A 288 -10.22 10.11 17.46
C LEU A 288 -9.30 10.45 16.28
N GLY A 289 -9.54 9.88 15.09
CA GLY A 289 -8.70 10.15 13.92
C GLY A 289 -8.63 11.64 13.56
N GLU A 290 -9.60 12.46 13.98
CA GLU A 290 -9.57 13.92 13.80
C GLU A 290 -8.35 14.56 14.49
N TYR A 291 -7.91 14.02 15.63
CA TYR A 291 -6.69 14.46 16.32
C TYR A 291 -5.45 14.12 15.49
N THR A 292 -5.39 12.92 14.92
CA THR A 292 -4.32 12.51 14.01
C THR A 292 -4.28 13.39 12.77
N ALA A 293 -5.44 13.70 12.19
CA ALA A 293 -5.57 14.58 11.04
C ALA A 293 -5.11 16.01 11.35
N LEU A 294 -5.49 16.56 12.50
CA LEU A 294 -5.06 17.89 12.97
C LEU A 294 -3.54 17.95 13.22
N CYS A 295 -2.97 16.92 13.85
CA CYS A 295 -1.52 16.81 14.07
C CYS A 295 -0.77 16.76 12.73
N PHE A 296 -1.18 15.86 11.81
CA PHE A 296 -0.55 15.76 10.49
C PHE A 296 -0.72 17.05 9.66
N GLY A 297 -1.91 17.66 9.72
CA GLY A 297 -2.25 18.90 9.03
C GLY A 297 -1.50 20.13 9.56
N GLY A 298 -0.79 20.01 10.68
CA GLY A 298 0.05 21.05 11.25
C GLY A 298 -0.66 22.00 12.21
N TYR A 299 -1.88 21.68 12.65
CA TYR A 299 -2.61 22.49 13.63
C TYR A 299 -1.98 22.41 15.03
N MET A 300 -1.35 21.30 15.37
CA MET A 300 -0.71 21.06 16.67
C MET A 300 0.50 20.14 16.51
N THR A 301 1.39 20.16 17.50
CA THR A 301 2.54 19.25 17.59
C THR A 301 2.10 17.84 17.99
N PHE A 302 3.01 16.88 17.85
CA PHE A 302 2.78 15.51 18.30
C PHE A 302 2.52 15.44 19.82
N GLU A 303 3.32 16.16 20.60
CA GLU A 303 3.26 16.16 22.06
C GLU A 303 1.97 16.79 22.58
N GLU A 304 1.51 17.89 21.98
CA GLU A 304 0.20 18.49 22.27
C GLU A 304 -0.93 17.52 21.90
N GLY A 305 -0.88 16.94 20.69
CA GLY A 305 -1.86 15.96 20.24
C GLY A 305 -1.93 14.74 21.15
N MET A 306 -0.79 14.19 21.56
CA MET A 306 -0.70 13.04 22.45
C MET A 306 -1.26 13.35 23.84
N LYS A 307 -0.95 14.52 24.41
CA LYS A 307 -1.53 14.97 25.69
C LYS A 307 -3.05 15.10 25.61
N LEU A 308 -3.57 15.72 24.55
CA LEU A 308 -5.02 15.83 24.33
C LEU A 308 -5.67 14.45 24.15
N VAL A 309 -5.06 13.56 23.38
CA VAL A 309 -5.57 12.20 23.18
C VAL A 309 -5.58 11.41 24.48
N LYS A 310 -4.54 11.53 25.33
CA LYS A 310 -4.51 10.93 26.67
C LYS A 310 -5.69 11.42 27.51
N VAL A 311 -5.86 12.73 27.65
CA VAL A 311 -6.96 13.33 28.43
C VAL A 311 -8.31 12.90 27.88
N ARG A 312 -8.50 12.91 26.56
CA ARG A 312 -9.71 12.45 25.90
C ARG A 312 -10.01 10.99 26.22
N ALA A 313 -9.01 10.11 26.11
CA ALA A 313 -9.16 8.68 26.30
C ALA A 313 -9.53 8.34 27.75
N GLU A 314 -8.80 8.91 28.72
CA GLU A 314 -9.04 8.73 30.15
C GLU A 314 -10.42 9.28 30.55
N SER A 315 -10.73 10.51 30.15
CA SER A 315 -11.99 11.14 30.51
C SER A 315 -13.22 10.47 29.89
N MET A 316 -13.12 9.98 28.65
CA MET A 316 -14.17 9.18 28.02
C MET A 316 -14.33 7.81 28.69
N ALA A 317 -13.24 7.18 29.10
CA ALA A 317 -13.31 5.91 29.83
C ALA A 317 -13.96 6.06 31.20
N GLU A 318 -13.65 7.15 31.92
CA GLU A 318 -14.30 7.50 33.18
C GLU A 318 -15.79 7.83 33.00
N ALA A 319 -16.12 8.69 32.03
CA ALA A 319 -17.50 9.03 31.72
C ALA A 319 -18.32 7.77 31.36
N ALA A 320 -17.67 6.78 30.74
CA ALA A 320 -18.31 5.52 30.40
C ALA A 320 -18.71 4.63 31.59
N GLN A 321 -18.17 4.92 32.78
CA GLN A 321 -18.52 4.24 34.02
C GLN A 321 -19.52 5.03 34.87
N MET A 322 -19.92 6.22 34.44
CA MET A 322 -20.85 7.08 35.17
C MET A 322 -22.31 6.78 34.82
N GLY A 323 -23.18 6.92 35.82
CA GLY A 323 -24.62 6.82 35.61
C GLY A 323 -25.10 5.42 35.20
N GLU A 324 -26.16 5.36 34.40
CA GLU A 324 -26.71 4.09 33.93
C GLU A 324 -25.83 3.44 32.85
N PRO A 325 -25.76 2.09 32.81
CA PRO A 325 -25.06 1.38 31.74
C PRO A 325 -25.53 1.84 30.36
N HIS A 326 -24.59 2.15 29.49
CA HIS A 326 -24.86 2.77 28.20
C HIS A 326 -23.83 2.33 27.14
N GLY A 327 -24.14 2.47 25.86
CA GLY A 327 -23.29 1.97 24.78
C GLY A 327 -23.65 2.52 23.41
N MET A 328 -23.34 1.75 22.36
CA MET A 328 -23.62 2.12 20.98
C MET A 328 -24.20 0.93 20.18
N LEU A 329 -25.10 1.22 19.24
CA LEU A 329 -25.80 0.27 18.37
C LEU A 329 -25.58 0.67 16.90
N SER A 330 -24.92 -0.19 16.13
CA SER A 330 -24.81 -0.02 14.68
C SER A 330 -26.10 -0.48 13.99
N VAL A 331 -26.70 0.42 13.21
CA VAL A 331 -27.93 0.18 12.44
C VAL A 331 -27.65 0.40 10.95
N VAL A 332 -27.98 -0.58 10.12
CA VAL A 332 -27.79 -0.55 8.67
C VAL A 332 -29.11 -0.84 7.96
N GLY A 333 -29.40 -0.09 6.89
CA GLY A 333 -30.54 -0.30 6.00
C GLY A 333 -31.76 0.57 6.31
N LEU A 334 -31.65 1.54 7.22
CA LEU A 334 -32.70 2.50 7.52
C LEU A 334 -32.28 3.92 7.12
N ASN A 335 -33.25 4.73 6.70
CA ASN A 335 -33.04 6.15 6.42
C ASN A 335 -33.01 7.00 7.71
N ASP A 336 -32.61 8.26 7.59
CA ASP A 336 -32.46 9.16 8.74
C ASP A 336 -33.79 9.45 9.46
N SER A 337 -34.91 9.51 8.73
CA SER A 337 -36.23 9.69 9.35
C SER A 337 -36.64 8.51 10.23
N ASP A 338 -36.35 7.29 9.81
CA ASP A 338 -36.64 6.08 10.58
C ASP A 338 -35.78 6.00 11.83
N ILE A 339 -34.48 6.32 11.72
CA ILE A 339 -33.56 6.38 12.86
C ILE A 339 -34.02 7.43 13.88
N ASN A 340 -34.42 8.61 13.41
CA ASN A 340 -34.93 9.68 14.28
C ASN A 340 -36.27 9.31 14.93
N SER A 341 -37.17 8.64 14.19
CA SER A 341 -38.43 8.10 14.74
C SER A 341 -38.13 7.09 15.84
N ILE A 342 -37.23 6.12 15.61
CA ILE A 342 -36.85 5.11 16.60
C ILE A 342 -36.35 5.78 17.88
N CYS A 343 -35.42 6.73 17.78
CA CYS A 343 -34.90 7.43 18.97
C CYS A 343 -36.01 8.17 19.71
N SER A 344 -36.95 8.79 18.98
CA SER A 344 -38.07 9.52 19.55
C SER A 344 -39.08 8.59 20.24
N ASP A 345 -39.39 7.46 19.63
CA ASP A 345 -40.35 6.48 20.15
C ASP A 345 -39.80 5.79 21.40
N VAL A 346 -38.50 5.48 21.42
CA VAL A 346 -37.82 4.98 22.62
C VAL A 346 -37.88 6.00 23.76
N LYS A 347 -37.58 7.29 23.49
CA LYS A 347 -37.69 8.35 24.51
C LYS A 347 -39.12 8.51 25.04
N LYS A 348 -40.13 8.48 24.17
CA LYS A 348 -41.54 8.53 24.59
C LYS A 348 -41.92 7.35 25.48
N LYS A 349 -41.43 6.15 25.16
CA LYS A 349 -41.72 4.92 25.90
C LYS A 349 -41.00 4.85 27.25
N MET A 350 -39.76 5.34 27.32
CA MET A 350 -38.87 5.15 28.47
C MET A 350 -38.70 6.40 29.36
N GLY A 351 -39.20 7.55 28.93
CA GLY A 351 -39.13 8.81 29.66
C GLY A 351 -38.09 9.77 29.09
N ALA A 352 -38.32 11.07 29.33
CA ALA A 352 -37.54 12.17 28.74
C ALA A 352 -36.04 12.15 29.14
N ASP A 353 -35.71 11.60 30.30
CA ASP A 353 -34.33 11.49 30.79
C ASP A 353 -33.52 10.41 30.07
N THR A 354 -34.18 9.52 29.33
CA THR A 354 -33.53 8.47 28.55
C THR A 354 -32.65 9.07 27.46
N VAL A 355 -31.34 8.82 27.55
CA VAL A 355 -30.42 9.22 26.49
C VAL A 355 -30.47 8.19 25.37
N ILE A 356 -30.82 8.64 24.18
CA ILE A 356 -30.65 7.91 22.93
C ILE A 356 -30.65 8.91 21.77
N GLN A 357 -29.64 8.83 20.89
CA GLN A 357 -29.52 9.70 19.72
C GLN A 357 -28.61 9.08 18.66
N PRO A 358 -28.70 9.51 17.40
CA PRO A 358 -27.66 9.25 16.41
C PRO A 358 -26.33 9.79 16.92
N ALA A 359 -25.27 9.00 16.78
CA ALA A 359 -23.91 9.31 17.23
C ALA A 359 -22.91 9.30 16.06
N ASN A 360 -23.18 8.52 15.01
CA ASN A 360 -22.35 8.52 13.81
C ASN A 360 -23.23 8.36 12.56
N TYR A 361 -23.02 9.25 11.60
CA TYR A 361 -23.54 9.16 10.24
C TYR A 361 -22.40 8.63 9.36
N LEU A 362 -22.36 7.31 9.10
CA LEU A 362 -21.17 6.66 8.53
C LEU A 362 -21.17 6.60 6.99
N PHE A 363 -22.28 6.16 6.41
CA PHE A 363 -22.48 6.01 4.96
C PHE A 363 -23.99 5.95 4.69
N PRO A 364 -24.48 6.02 3.43
CA PRO A 364 -25.90 5.98 3.15
C PRO A 364 -26.60 4.80 3.85
N GLN A 365 -27.60 5.11 4.69
CA GLN A 365 -28.34 4.15 5.53
C GLN A 365 -27.49 3.35 6.54
N GLY A 366 -26.28 3.82 6.85
CA GLY A 366 -25.41 3.28 7.90
C GLY A 366 -25.26 4.29 9.02
N ARG A 367 -25.85 4.02 10.18
CA ARG A 367 -25.82 4.87 11.37
C ARG A 367 -25.33 4.11 12.59
N VAL A 368 -24.83 4.85 13.57
CA VAL A 368 -24.68 4.36 14.93
C VAL A 368 -25.58 5.21 15.82
N ILE A 369 -26.37 4.55 16.65
CA ILE A 369 -27.20 5.15 17.69
C ILE A 369 -26.50 4.88 19.02
N SER A 370 -26.39 5.89 19.88
CA SER A 370 -25.77 5.74 21.20
C SER A 370 -26.71 6.23 22.30
N GLY A 371 -26.59 5.64 23.49
CA GLY A 371 -27.46 5.96 24.62
C GLY A 371 -27.46 4.89 25.71
N HIS A 372 -28.41 4.99 26.64
CA HIS A 372 -28.59 4.00 27.70
C HIS A 372 -28.84 2.60 27.13
N LYS A 373 -28.27 1.58 27.76
CA LYS A 373 -28.25 0.20 27.24
C LYS A 373 -29.67 -0.35 27.01
N LYS A 374 -30.58 -0.12 27.96
CA LYS A 374 -31.99 -0.50 27.84
C LYS A 374 -32.68 0.20 26.67
N ALA A 375 -32.32 1.46 26.40
CA ALA A 375 -32.85 2.22 25.27
C ALA A 375 -32.36 1.65 23.93
N LEU A 376 -31.09 1.23 23.86
CA LEU A 376 -30.52 0.58 22.68
C LEU A 376 -31.11 -0.81 22.42
N GLU A 377 -31.42 -1.58 23.47
CA GLU A 377 -32.12 -2.86 23.34
C GLU A 377 -33.51 -2.69 22.71
N GLU A 378 -34.24 -1.65 23.12
CA GLU A 378 -35.54 -1.32 22.51
C GLU A 378 -35.36 -0.79 21.08
N ALA A 379 -34.38 0.08 20.85
CA ALA A 379 -34.09 0.61 19.53
C ALA A 379 -33.72 -0.50 18.53
N ALA A 380 -32.99 -1.54 18.97
CA ALA A 380 -32.66 -2.69 18.13
C ALA A 380 -33.90 -3.49 17.70
N LYS A 381 -34.89 -3.65 18.59
CA LYS A 381 -36.17 -4.29 18.26
C LYS A 381 -36.95 -3.47 17.26
N LEU A 382 -37.07 -2.16 17.49
CA LEU A 382 -37.79 -1.25 16.59
C LEU A 382 -37.10 -1.14 15.22
N ALA A 383 -35.77 -1.11 15.18
CA ALA A 383 -34.99 -1.10 13.95
C ALA A 383 -35.23 -2.38 13.13
N THR A 384 -35.18 -3.55 13.77
CA THR A 384 -35.48 -4.84 13.13
C THR A 384 -36.92 -4.87 12.60
N ALA A 385 -37.89 -4.41 13.39
CA ALA A 385 -39.30 -4.35 12.98
C ALA A 385 -39.54 -3.39 11.79
N LYS A 386 -38.75 -2.32 11.69
CA LYS A 386 -38.75 -1.38 10.56
C LYS A 386 -37.95 -1.87 9.33
N GLY A 387 -37.40 -3.09 9.38
CA GLY A 387 -36.70 -3.70 8.24
C GLY A 387 -35.21 -3.36 8.15
N ALA A 388 -34.55 -2.99 9.25
CA ALA A 388 -33.10 -2.84 9.26
C ALA A 388 -32.42 -4.15 8.80
N LEU A 389 -31.43 -4.03 7.91
CA LEU A 389 -30.60 -5.16 7.47
C LEU A 389 -29.68 -5.67 8.59
N LYS A 390 -29.29 -4.76 9.49
CA LYS A 390 -28.45 -5.08 10.66
C LYS A 390 -28.76 -4.09 11.79
N ALA A 391 -28.88 -4.60 13.02
CA ALA A 391 -28.94 -3.82 14.25
C ALA A 391 -28.11 -4.55 15.33
N VAL A 392 -26.86 -4.15 15.52
CA VAL A 392 -25.88 -4.90 16.36
C VAL A 392 -25.15 -3.97 17.32
N GLN A 393 -25.00 -4.40 18.56
CA GLN A 393 -24.25 -3.68 19.59
C GLN A 393 -22.78 -3.53 19.18
N VAL A 394 -22.23 -2.35 19.37
CA VAL A 394 -20.81 -2.07 19.12
C VAL A 394 -20.04 -2.39 20.39
N ALA A 395 -18.92 -3.10 20.24
CA ALA A 395 -18.03 -3.46 21.36
C ALA A 395 -17.20 -2.24 21.80
N VAL A 396 -17.82 -1.33 22.54
CA VAL A 396 -17.20 -0.14 23.14
C VAL A 396 -17.65 0.01 24.58
N SER A 397 -16.88 0.77 25.37
CA SER A 397 -17.14 0.97 26.80
C SER A 397 -18.32 1.89 27.09
N GLY A 398 -18.70 2.79 26.18
CA GLY A 398 -19.71 3.81 26.47
C GLY A 398 -20.45 4.38 25.26
N ALA A 399 -21.43 5.25 25.55
CA ALA A 399 -22.27 5.93 24.58
C ALA A 399 -21.59 7.20 24.03
N PHE A 400 -20.53 7.01 23.25
CA PHE A 400 -19.75 8.11 22.67
C PHE A 400 -20.58 8.98 21.72
N HIS A 401 -20.18 10.24 21.55
CA HIS A 401 -20.84 11.23 20.69
C HIS A 401 -22.29 11.52 21.12
N THR A 402 -22.51 11.57 22.44
CA THR A 402 -23.78 11.95 23.07
C THR A 402 -23.56 12.81 24.30
N LYS A 403 -24.63 13.40 24.83
CA LYS A 403 -24.60 14.16 26.09
C LYS A 403 -24.06 13.39 27.31
N LEU A 404 -23.98 12.05 27.24
CA LEU A 404 -23.37 11.25 28.32
C LEU A 404 -21.85 11.48 28.42
N MET A 405 -21.23 12.05 27.38
CA MET A 405 -19.82 12.41 27.36
C MET A 405 -19.54 13.84 27.85
N GLU A 406 -20.54 14.58 28.35
CA GLU A 406 -20.35 15.95 28.85
C GLU A 406 -19.22 16.05 29.90
N PRO A 407 -19.11 15.14 30.90
CA PRO A 407 -18.01 15.18 31.87
C PRO A 407 -16.63 15.05 31.20
N ALA A 408 -16.54 14.26 30.12
CA ALA A 408 -15.31 14.12 29.34
C ALA A 408 -15.02 15.38 28.50
N SER A 409 -16.06 16.00 27.94
CA SER A 409 -15.98 17.25 27.19
C SER A 409 -15.44 18.40 28.04
N GLU A 410 -15.86 18.50 29.30
CA GLU A 410 -15.36 19.52 30.24
C GLU A 410 -13.87 19.35 30.57
N LYS A 411 -13.43 18.11 30.86
CA LYS A 411 -12.01 17.80 31.13
C LYS A 411 -11.14 18.07 29.91
N LEU A 412 -11.61 17.67 28.72
CA LEU A 412 -10.92 17.96 27.48
C LEU A 412 -10.85 19.47 27.20
N ALA A 413 -11.91 20.22 27.48
CA ALA A 413 -11.93 21.66 27.29
C ALA A 413 -10.84 22.38 28.10
N ALA A 414 -10.56 21.91 29.32
CA ALA A 414 -9.45 22.43 30.13
C ALA A 414 -8.10 22.17 29.46
N ALA A 415 -7.86 20.95 28.97
CA ALA A 415 -6.61 20.62 28.28
C ALA A 415 -6.46 21.35 26.92
N LEU A 416 -7.56 21.60 26.22
CA LEU A 416 -7.58 22.36 24.97
C LEU A 416 -7.23 23.84 25.17
N ALA A 417 -7.43 24.40 26.37
CA ALA A 417 -7.09 25.79 26.65
C ALA A 417 -5.58 26.06 26.63
N ASP A 418 -4.77 25.02 26.86
CA ASP A 418 -3.30 25.11 26.88
C ASP A 418 -2.66 24.91 25.50
N VAL A 419 -3.45 24.58 24.47
CA VAL A 419 -2.95 24.28 23.11
C VAL A 419 -3.11 25.49 22.20
N GLN A 420 -2.01 25.93 21.60
CA GLN A 420 -2.02 26.98 20.58
C GLN A 420 -2.15 26.36 19.19
N PHE A 421 -3.38 26.34 18.67
CA PHE A 421 -3.62 25.86 17.32
C PHE A 421 -3.00 26.79 16.27
N LYS A 422 -2.17 26.21 15.40
CA LYS A 422 -1.42 26.94 14.38
C LYS A 422 -2.18 27.00 13.07
N GLU A 423 -1.78 27.93 12.20
CA GLU A 423 -2.24 27.95 10.83
C GLU A 423 -1.84 26.65 10.12
N PRO A 424 -2.78 25.97 9.45
CA PRO A 424 -2.54 24.64 8.94
C PRO A 424 -1.80 24.66 7.60
N ARG A 425 -1.05 23.59 7.36
CA ARG A 425 -0.44 23.33 6.04
C ARG A 425 -1.40 22.59 5.11
N ILE A 426 -2.33 21.83 5.68
CA ILE A 426 -3.27 20.96 4.96
C ILE A 426 -4.66 21.15 5.55
N THR A 427 -5.66 21.26 4.66
CA THR A 427 -7.06 21.35 5.07
C THR A 427 -7.49 20.12 5.86
N VAL A 428 -8.08 20.31 7.04
CA VAL A 428 -8.67 19.23 7.86
C VAL A 428 -10.18 19.41 7.90
N TYR A 429 -10.96 18.34 7.74
CA TYR A 429 -12.42 18.39 7.79
C TYR A 429 -12.96 17.99 9.17
N SER A 430 -13.87 18.80 9.71
CA SER A 430 -14.42 18.57 11.04
C SER A 430 -15.48 17.48 11.07
N ASN A 431 -15.48 16.66 12.12
CA ASN A 431 -16.50 15.65 12.37
C ASN A 431 -17.86 16.25 12.73
N VAL A 432 -17.87 17.46 13.31
CA VAL A 432 -19.09 18.11 13.81
C VAL A 432 -19.83 18.82 12.67
N THR A 433 -19.10 19.55 11.82
CA THR A 433 -19.68 20.40 10.78
C THR A 433 -19.64 19.77 9.39
N ALA A 434 -18.85 18.70 9.20
CA ALA A 434 -18.50 18.11 7.92
C ALA A 434 -17.88 19.10 6.90
N LYS A 435 -17.34 20.21 7.40
CA LYS A 435 -16.68 21.26 6.62
C LYS A 435 -15.22 21.37 7.02
N PRO A 436 -14.36 21.95 6.17
CA PRO A 436 -13.03 22.36 6.58
C PRO A 436 -13.04 23.13 7.91
N PHE A 437 -12.07 22.88 8.77
CA PHE A 437 -11.73 23.83 9.83
C PHE A 437 -11.37 25.16 9.17
N GLY A 438 -11.98 26.24 9.69
CA GLY A 438 -11.71 27.60 9.25
C GLY A 438 -10.56 28.20 10.05
N ASP A 439 -10.87 29.24 10.81
CA ASP A 439 -9.91 29.84 11.74
C ASP A 439 -9.42 28.82 12.79
N PRO A 440 -8.09 28.65 12.99
CA PRO A 440 -7.52 27.81 14.04
C PRO A 440 -8.12 28.04 15.44
N SER A 441 -8.60 29.24 15.74
CA SER A 441 -9.27 29.55 17.01
C SER A 441 -10.54 28.70 17.26
N GLN A 442 -11.18 28.22 16.20
CA GLN A 442 -12.40 27.41 16.28
C GLN A 442 -12.13 25.93 16.59
N VAL A 443 -10.89 25.46 16.43
CA VAL A 443 -10.52 24.05 16.58
C VAL A 443 -10.86 23.55 17.99
N ALA A 444 -10.46 24.29 19.03
CA ALA A 444 -10.76 23.94 20.42
C ALA A 444 -12.28 23.78 20.67
N THR A 445 -13.08 24.73 20.16
CA THR A 445 -14.53 24.71 20.34
C THR A 445 -15.17 23.52 19.64
N LEU A 446 -14.72 23.20 18.43
CA LEU A 446 -15.24 22.05 17.68
C LEU A 446 -14.80 20.72 18.27
N LEU A 447 -13.56 20.58 18.76
CA LEU A 447 -13.10 19.37 19.44
C LEU A 447 -13.85 19.11 20.76
N LYS A 448 -14.16 20.17 21.51
CA LYS A 448 -15.04 20.07 22.70
C LYS A 448 -16.42 19.51 22.32
N ARG A 449 -17.05 20.09 21.30
CA ARG A 449 -18.36 19.66 20.78
C ARG A 449 -18.34 18.24 20.24
N GLN A 450 -17.22 17.83 19.61
CA GLN A 450 -17.05 16.52 18.99
C GLN A 450 -17.34 15.35 19.93
N LEU A 451 -17.07 15.48 21.24
CA LEU A 451 -17.31 14.41 22.21
C LEU A 451 -18.80 14.15 22.46
N CYS A 452 -19.65 15.17 22.30
CA CYS A 452 -21.08 15.11 22.62
C CYS A 452 -21.99 15.17 21.38
N GLU A 453 -21.46 15.60 20.24
CA GLU A 453 -22.20 15.75 18.99
C GLU A 453 -21.91 14.61 17.99
N PRO A 454 -22.86 14.27 17.10
CA PRO A 454 -22.72 13.16 16.18
C PRO A 454 -21.60 13.39 15.16
N VAL A 455 -20.84 12.33 14.85
CA VAL A 455 -19.82 12.35 13.80
C VAL A 455 -20.48 12.30 12.42
N GLN A 456 -20.33 13.36 11.64
CA GLN A 456 -20.91 13.56 10.30
C GLN A 456 -20.05 12.95 9.19
N TRP A 457 -19.59 11.70 9.34
CA TRP A 457 -18.61 11.08 8.43
C TRP A 457 -19.10 10.96 6.98
N GLU A 458 -20.35 10.55 6.76
CA GLU A 458 -20.96 10.48 5.43
C GLU A 458 -20.93 11.85 4.74
N GLN A 459 -21.25 12.91 5.46
CA GLN A 459 -21.26 14.27 4.93
C GLN A 459 -19.83 14.79 4.69
N THR A 460 -18.87 14.45 5.56
CA THR A 460 -17.45 14.77 5.37
C THR A 460 -16.94 14.16 4.07
N MET A 461 -17.20 12.86 3.87
CA MET A 461 -16.79 12.13 2.67
C MET A 461 -17.44 12.71 1.42
N LYS A 462 -18.75 13.01 1.45
CA LYS A 462 -19.46 13.69 0.34
C LYS A 462 -18.83 15.03 0.01
N THR A 463 -18.48 15.83 1.03
CA THR A 463 -17.88 17.15 0.84
C THR A 463 -16.47 17.04 0.25
N MET A 464 -15.64 16.11 0.75
CA MET A 464 -14.30 15.87 0.22
C MET A 464 -14.34 15.39 -1.24
N ILE A 465 -15.19 14.41 -1.56
CA ILE A 465 -15.36 13.90 -2.94
C ILE A 465 -15.88 15.01 -3.85
N GLY A 466 -16.89 15.77 -3.41
CA GLY A 466 -17.44 16.91 -4.16
C GLY A 466 -16.42 18.03 -4.41
N SER A 467 -15.41 18.15 -3.55
CA SER A 467 -14.27 19.06 -3.73
C SER A 467 -13.11 18.49 -4.57
N GLY A 468 -13.32 17.36 -5.24
CA GLY A 468 -12.33 16.75 -6.14
C GLY A 468 -11.29 15.84 -5.45
N LYS A 469 -11.44 15.56 -4.15
CA LYS A 469 -10.54 14.66 -3.42
C LYS A 469 -10.96 13.20 -3.64
N ASN A 470 -10.47 12.59 -4.72
CA ASN A 470 -10.87 11.24 -5.14
C ASN A 470 -9.74 10.19 -5.08
N GLN A 471 -8.52 10.56 -4.69
CA GLN A 471 -7.41 9.66 -4.39
C GLN A 471 -7.19 9.58 -2.89
N MET A 472 -7.85 8.64 -2.23
CA MET A 472 -7.86 8.56 -0.77
C MET A 472 -6.93 7.48 -0.23
N PHE A 473 -6.29 7.77 0.89
CA PHE A 473 -5.43 6.84 1.62
C PHE A 473 -5.93 6.72 3.06
N GLU A 474 -6.21 5.50 3.52
CA GLU A 474 -6.47 5.24 4.95
C GLU A 474 -5.12 4.90 5.60
N LEU A 475 -4.70 5.78 6.51
CA LEU A 475 -3.42 5.71 7.19
C LEU A 475 -3.66 5.28 8.63
N GLY A 476 -3.38 4.00 8.92
CA GLY A 476 -3.63 3.38 10.21
C GLY A 476 -4.04 1.91 10.08
N PRO A 477 -4.32 1.23 11.21
CA PRO A 477 -4.66 -0.17 11.19
C PRO A 477 -6.05 -0.41 10.58
N GLY A 478 -6.23 -1.57 9.96
CA GLY A 478 -7.51 -1.98 9.37
C GLY A 478 -7.81 -1.38 7.99
N GLN A 479 -9.09 -1.38 7.63
CA GLN A 479 -9.61 -0.91 6.33
C GLN A 479 -11.07 -0.44 6.44
N GLN A 480 -11.44 0.06 7.62
CA GLN A 480 -12.83 0.40 7.94
C GLN A 480 -13.30 1.58 7.08
N LEU A 481 -12.47 2.61 6.90
CA LEU A 481 -12.84 3.80 6.14
C LEU A 481 -13.01 3.45 4.65
N LYS A 482 -12.12 2.62 4.10
CA LYS A 482 -12.28 2.08 2.74
C LYS A 482 -13.55 1.26 2.58
N ALA A 483 -13.88 0.40 3.55
CA ALA A 483 -15.10 -0.40 3.50
C ALA A 483 -16.36 0.47 3.49
N MET A 484 -16.37 1.57 4.27
CA MET A 484 -17.44 2.56 4.24
C MET A 484 -17.48 3.33 2.92
N CYS A 485 -16.31 3.71 2.36
CA CYS A 485 -16.19 4.38 1.06
C CYS A 485 -16.89 3.61 -0.06
N LYS A 486 -16.83 2.27 -0.06
CA LYS A 486 -17.52 1.42 -1.02
C LYS A 486 -19.03 1.65 -1.07
N ARG A 487 -19.64 2.07 0.04
CA ARG A 487 -21.08 2.39 0.15
C ARG A 487 -21.42 3.81 -0.28
N MET A 488 -20.41 4.65 -0.53
CA MET A 488 -20.58 6.06 -0.89
C MET A 488 -20.22 6.31 -2.37
N ASP A 489 -19.06 5.85 -2.81
CA ASP A 489 -18.58 6.04 -4.19
C ASP A 489 -17.69 4.87 -4.62
N ALA A 490 -18.13 4.15 -5.66
CA ALA A 490 -17.43 2.98 -6.16
C ALA A 490 -16.12 3.30 -6.91
N ASN A 491 -16.01 4.49 -7.51
CA ASN A 491 -14.82 4.90 -8.25
C ASN A 491 -13.73 5.34 -7.28
N VAL A 492 -14.07 6.14 -6.28
CA VAL A 492 -13.15 6.53 -5.20
C VAL A 492 -12.69 5.28 -4.45
N TRP A 493 -13.58 4.35 -4.13
CA TRP A 493 -13.23 3.09 -3.47
C TRP A 493 -12.19 2.25 -4.24
N LYS A 494 -12.27 2.20 -5.58
CA LYS A 494 -11.28 1.48 -6.42
C LYS A 494 -9.89 2.12 -6.35
N ALA A 495 -9.82 3.44 -6.28
CA ALA A 495 -8.57 4.19 -6.15
C ALA A 495 -8.06 4.26 -4.69
N PHE A 496 -8.88 3.85 -3.72
CA PHE A 496 -8.62 3.96 -2.30
C PHE A 496 -7.51 2.98 -1.86
N LYS A 497 -6.44 3.50 -1.25
CA LYS A 497 -5.30 2.72 -0.74
C LYS A 497 -5.28 2.65 0.79
N ASN A 498 -4.73 1.59 1.35
CA ASN A 498 -4.55 1.41 2.79
C ASN A 498 -3.06 1.32 3.09
N VAL A 499 -2.61 2.01 4.13
CA VAL A 499 -1.24 1.91 4.65
C VAL A 499 -1.35 1.49 6.10
N GLN A 500 -0.96 0.24 6.38
CA GLN A 500 -1.05 -0.36 7.70
C GLN A 500 0.33 -0.35 8.37
N PRO A 501 0.45 0.28 9.54
CA PRO A 501 1.72 0.47 10.24
C PRO A 501 2.18 -0.73 11.05
#